data_AF-A0A433TTU5-F1
#
_entry.id   AF-A0A433TTU5-F1
#
_cell.length_a   1.000
_cell.length_b   1.000
_cell.length_c   1.000
_cell.angle_alpha   90.00
_cell.angle_beta   90.00
_cell.angle_gamma   90.00
#
_symmetry.space_group_name_H-M   'P 1'
#
loop_
_entity.id
_entity.type
_entity.pdbx_description
1 polymer ?
#
loop_
_entity_poly.entity_id
_entity_poly.type
_entity_poly.pdbx_seq_one_letter_code
_entity_poly.pdbx_strand_id
1 'polypeptide(L)'
;MRSCGGARCHGICKHLITGEDYCSCSAGRLDPSCSEFDCRKNPFDAGTTLEAVQDHHCVQGQCVVLSGENGECNCPKSYYGERCDVSVCSMLNNSCGDHGKCVGLVEQGKLCECEQGWSGIFCDVNNSDDERMSTCELERRLMQFVHQQVHSTGLAPQLNVFMSTLLRRMRVEAYSVPYCWEADSQRAGEYHSVCHYSSDSGLWVMCECLNSLRQPNSYSYFGPGDCRVFTSGLFRKYDDFYILNMTWTEDLLLDDSDIYMTLKDQ
;
A
#
# COMPACT_ATOMS: atom_id res chain seq x y z
N MET A 1 -14.26 16.61 0.90
CA MET A 1 -15.47 17.18 1.54
C MET A 1 -15.78 18.53 0.92
N ARG A 2 -17.05 18.88 0.73
CA ARG A 2 -17.50 20.23 0.34
C ARG A 2 -18.54 20.72 1.36
N SER A 3 -18.55 22.02 1.62
CA SER A 3 -19.59 22.65 2.46
C SER A 3 -20.85 22.88 1.62
N CYS A 4 -22.03 22.67 2.22
CA CYS A 4 -23.34 22.87 1.63
C CYS A 4 -24.22 23.53 2.69
N GLY A 5 -24.67 24.78 2.49
CA GLY A 5 -25.40 25.54 3.51
C GLY A 5 -24.63 25.75 4.83
N GLY A 6 -23.30 25.61 4.84
CA GLY A 6 -22.48 25.59 6.06
C GLY A 6 -22.37 24.21 6.76
N ALA A 7 -23.13 23.21 6.31
CA ALA A 7 -23.02 21.83 6.76
C ALA A 7 -22.02 21.02 5.91
N ARG A 8 -21.52 19.89 6.45
CA ARG A 8 -20.75 18.92 5.67
C ARG A 8 -21.68 18.19 4.70
N CYS A 9 -21.20 17.94 3.48
CA CYS A 9 -21.90 17.14 2.50
C CYS A 9 -20.92 16.17 1.81
N HIS A 10 -21.24 14.88 1.86
CA HIS A 10 -20.53 13.79 1.16
C HIS A 10 -21.20 13.39 -0.17
N GLY A 11 -22.44 13.83 -0.39
CA GLY A 11 -23.14 13.74 -1.67
C GLY A 11 -22.92 14.95 -2.58
N ILE A 12 -23.89 15.22 -3.46
CA ILE A 12 -23.89 16.38 -4.36
C ILE A 12 -24.68 17.51 -3.69
N CYS A 13 -24.01 18.60 -3.33
CA CYS A 13 -24.72 19.80 -2.85
C CYS A 13 -25.65 20.37 -3.93
N LYS A 14 -26.88 20.72 -3.54
CA LYS A 14 -27.90 21.31 -4.40
C LYS A 14 -28.43 22.59 -3.74
N HIS A 15 -28.36 23.69 -4.48
CA HIS A 15 -28.86 25.00 -4.08
C HIS A 15 -30.27 25.19 -4.63
N LEU A 16 -31.25 25.45 -3.77
CA LEU A 16 -32.64 25.71 -4.16
C LEU A 16 -32.87 27.19 -4.42
N ILE A 17 -33.85 27.50 -5.28
CA ILE A 17 -34.26 28.89 -5.58
C ILE A 17 -34.83 29.60 -4.33
N THR A 18 -35.29 28.84 -3.32
CA THR A 18 -35.72 29.33 -2.01
C THR A 18 -34.58 29.90 -1.15
N GLY A 19 -33.31 29.67 -1.54
CA GLY A 19 -32.13 30.02 -0.75
C GLY A 19 -31.71 28.92 0.25
N GLU A 20 -32.36 27.76 0.21
CA GLU A 20 -32.00 26.59 1.01
C GLU A 20 -31.05 25.66 0.27
N ASP A 21 -30.08 25.11 0.99
CA ASP A 21 -29.11 24.15 0.48
C ASP A 21 -29.42 22.75 1.03
N TYR A 22 -29.35 21.73 0.18
CA TYR A 22 -29.46 20.33 0.63
C TYR A 22 -28.38 19.44 0.00
N CYS A 23 -27.96 18.40 0.74
CA CYS A 23 -27.05 17.38 0.23
C CYS A 23 -27.86 16.29 -0.49
N SER A 24 -27.72 16.17 -1.80
CA SER A 24 -28.32 15.09 -2.58
C SER A 24 -27.46 13.83 -2.48
N CYS A 25 -27.96 12.83 -1.76
CA CYS A 25 -27.25 11.57 -1.55
C CYS A 25 -27.21 10.70 -2.80
N SER A 26 -26.11 9.96 -2.96
CA SER A 26 -26.09 8.78 -3.82
C SER A 26 -26.91 7.65 -3.17
N ALA A 27 -27.36 6.70 -3.98
CA ALA A 27 -28.20 5.59 -3.52
C ALA A 27 -27.53 4.79 -2.38
N GLY A 28 -28.32 4.42 -1.37
CA GLY A 28 -27.86 3.76 -0.16
C GLY A 28 -27.38 4.68 0.97
N ARG A 29 -27.11 5.98 0.74
CA ARG A 29 -26.64 6.88 1.82
C ARG A 29 -27.78 7.49 2.65
N LEU A 30 -27.64 7.49 3.99
CA LEU A 30 -28.76 7.59 4.96
C LEU A 30 -28.67 8.69 6.02
N ASP A 31 -28.35 9.93 5.65
CA ASP A 31 -28.53 11.09 6.54
C ASP A 31 -28.47 12.42 5.75
N PRO A 32 -28.85 13.57 6.32
CA PRO A 32 -28.83 14.86 5.62
C PRO A 32 -27.44 15.34 5.13
N SER A 33 -26.34 14.75 5.59
CA SER A 33 -24.97 14.97 5.10
C SER A 33 -24.46 13.87 4.17
N CYS A 34 -25.24 12.79 4.00
CA CYS A 34 -24.91 11.58 3.24
C CYS A 34 -23.62 10.89 3.73
N SER A 35 -23.36 10.89 5.04
CA SER A 35 -22.21 10.25 5.68
C SER A 35 -22.41 8.75 5.92
N GLU A 36 -23.61 8.31 6.32
CA GLU A 36 -23.94 6.90 6.59
C GLU A 36 -24.39 6.17 5.31
N PHE A 37 -24.30 4.83 5.29
CA PHE A 37 -24.69 3.96 4.17
C PHE A 37 -25.39 2.67 4.65
N ASP A 38 -26.53 2.33 4.03
CA ASP A 38 -27.20 1.02 4.13
C ASP A 38 -27.51 0.50 2.72
N CYS A 39 -27.00 -0.68 2.39
CA CYS A 39 -27.23 -1.32 1.09
C CYS A 39 -28.70 -1.71 0.82
N ARG A 40 -29.59 -1.67 1.82
CA ARG A 40 -31.01 -2.05 1.65
C ARG A 40 -31.94 -0.93 1.20
N LYS A 41 -31.52 0.34 1.33
CA LYS A 41 -32.44 1.48 1.18
C LYS A 41 -32.13 2.32 -0.05
N ASN A 42 -33.09 2.42 -0.98
CA ASN A 42 -33.02 3.40 -2.06
C ASN A 42 -33.66 4.74 -1.60
N PRO A 43 -32.92 5.86 -1.54
CA PRO A 43 -33.50 7.18 -1.22
C PRO A 43 -34.51 7.69 -2.27
N PHE A 44 -34.61 7.03 -3.44
CA PHE A 44 -35.57 7.39 -4.49
C PHE A 44 -36.85 6.54 -4.52
N ASP A 45 -36.90 5.40 -3.82
CA ASP A 45 -38.08 4.51 -3.86
C ASP A 45 -38.99 4.72 -2.65
N ALA A 46 -39.96 5.63 -2.81
CA ALA A 46 -41.09 5.72 -1.90
C ALA A 46 -42.05 4.52 -2.11
N GLY A 47 -41.72 3.36 -1.55
CA GLY A 47 -42.62 2.21 -1.47
C GLY A 47 -42.12 0.86 -2.00
N THR A 48 -40.81 0.65 -2.17
CA THR A 48 -40.28 -0.71 -2.44
C THR A 48 -40.61 -1.66 -1.27
N THR A 49 -41.24 -2.79 -1.59
CA THR A 49 -41.44 -3.89 -0.65
C THR A 49 -40.10 -4.54 -0.30
N LEU A 50 -40.02 -5.25 0.84
CA LEU A 50 -38.80 -5.96 1.25
C LEU A 50 -38.26 -6.96 0.20
N GLU A 51 -39.10 -7.40 -0.73
CA GLU A 51 -38.77 -8.33 -1.81
C GLU A 51 -38.11 -7.65 -3.03
N ALA A 52 -38.16 -6.31 -3.13
CA ALA A 52 -37.50 -5.54 -4.19
C ALA A 52 -36.05 -5.12 -3.84
N VAL A 53 -35.57 -5.48 -2.65
CA VAL A 53 -34.24 -5.11 -2.11
C VAL A 53 -33.09 -5.93 -2.74
N GLN A 54 -33.39 -6.86 -3.64
CA GLN A 54 -32.40 -7.74 -4.26
C GLN A 54 -31.46 -6.99 -5.23
N ASP A 55 -30.15 -7.06 -4.94
CA ASP A 55 -28.97 -6.75 -5.77
C ASP A 55 -28.79 -5.36 -6.44
N HIS A 56 -29.79 -4.47 -6.49
CA HIS A 56 -29.62 -3.20 -7.24
C HIS A 56 -28.62 -2.20 -6.60
N HIS A 57 -28.40 -2.26 -5.28
CA HIS A 57 -27.47 -1.37 -4.61
C HIS A 57 -26.02 -1.87 -4.62
N CYS A 58 -25.80 -3.18 -4.50
CA CYS A 58 -24.47 -3.79 -4.54
C CYS A 58 -24.21 -4.33 -5.95
N VAL A 59 -23.42 -3.62 -6.75
CA VAL A 59 -23.33 -3.85 -8.21
C VAL A 59 -22.75 -5.23 -8.58
N GLN A 60 -21.82 -5.73 -7.78
CA GLN A 60 -21.21 -7.07 -7.95
C GLN A 60 -21.18 -7.86 -6.63
N GLY A 61 -21.72 -7.30 -5.54
CA GLY A 61 -21.67 -7.86 -4.20
C GLY A 61 -23.05 -8.20 -3.65
N GLN A 62 -23.09 -8.80 -2.47
CA GLN A 62 -24.34 -9.12 -1.79
C GLN A 62 -24.57 -8.16 -0.62
N CYS A 63 -25.78 -7.64 -0.48
CA CYS A 63 -26.14 -6.82 0.67
C CYS A 63 -26.23 -7.70 1.93
N VAL A 64 -25.40 -7.42 2.95
CA VAL A 64 -25.34 -8.16 4.21
C VAL A 64 -25.81 -7.25 5.35
N VAL A 65 -26.75 -7.76 6.14
CA VAL A 65 -27.34 -7.02 7.26
C VAL A 65 -26.48 -7.22 8.51
N LEU A 66 -25.99 -6.12 9.09
CA LEU A 66 -25.15 -6.16 10.29
C LEU A 66 -25.98 -6.15 11.57
N SER A 67 -26.91 -5.19 11.69
CA SER A 67 -27.91 -5.07 12.77
C SER A 67 -28.83 -3.87 12.52
N GLY A 68 -30.11 -3.98 12.87
CA GLY A 68 -31.06 -2.87 12.81
C GLY A 68 -31.16 -2.22 11.42
N GLU A 69 -30.97 -0.90 11.38
CA GLU A 69 -30.98 -0.10 10.14
C GLU A 69 -29.61 -0.03 9.42
N ASN A 70 -28.63 -0.87 9.79
CA ASN A 70 -27.33 -0.94 9.10
C ASN A 70 -27.15 -2.22 8.27
N GLY A 71 -26.70 -2.06 7.03
CA GLY A 71 -26.29 -3.14 6.13
C GLY A 71 -25.22 -2.66 5.14
N GLU A 72 -24.28 -3.54 4.79
CA GLU A 72 -23.15 -3.21 3.91
C GLU A 72 -23.02 -4.21 2.75
N CYS A 73 -22.42 -3.77 1.64
CA CYS A 73 -22.18 -4.66 0.50
C CYS A 73 -20.95 -5.54 0.78
N ASN A 74 -21.17 -6.84 0.91
CA ASN A 74 -20.11 -7.83 0.93
C ASN A 74 -19.64 -8.10 -0.50
N CYS A 75 -18.46 -7.59 -0.85
CA CYS A 75 -17.92 -7.70 -2.20
C CYS A 75 -17.26 -9.07 -2.44
N PRO A 76 -17.40 -9.65 -3.65
CA PRO A 76 -16.60 -10.79 -4.04
C PRO A 76 -15.14 -10.37 -4.20
N LYS A 77 -14.26 -11.37 -4.20
CA LYS A 77 -12.83 -11.18 -4.51
C LYS A 77 -12.67 -10.41 -5.83
N SER A 78 -11.72 -9.47 -5.87
CA SER A 78 -11.44 -8.51 -6.96
C SER A 78 -12.40 -7.31 -7.13
N TYR A 79 -13.44 -7.18 -6.31
CA TYR A 79 -14.33 -6.01 -6.29
C TYR A 79 -14.37 -5.31 -4.93
N TYR A 80 -14.48 -3.98 -4.96
CA TYR A 80 -14.36 -3.10 -3.78
C TYR A 80 -15.23 -1.84 -3.93
N GLY A 81 -15.17 -0.96 -2.92
CA GLY A 81 -16.07 0.19 -2.77
C GLY A 81 -17.33 -0.18 -1.97
N GLU A 82 -18.01 0.82 -1.41
CA GLU A 82 -19.22 0.64 -0.57
C GLU A 82 -20.36 -0.08 -1.30
N ARG A 83 -20.35 -0.05 -2.64
CA ARG A 83 -21.32 -0.70 -3.53
C ARG A 83 -20.74 -1.86 -4.33
N CYS A 84 -19.50 -2.27 -4.08
CA CYS A 84 -18.78 -3.29 -4.86
C CYS A 84 -18.75 -3.00 -6.39
N ASP A 85 -18.70 -1.73 -6.75
CA ASP A 85 -18.71 -1.21 -8.12
C ASP A 85 -17.29 -0.96 -8.69
N VAL A 86 -16.25 -1.02 -7.84
CA VAL A 86 -14.86 -0.82 -8.24
C VAL A 86 -14.17 -2.16 -8.49
N SER A 87 -13.87 -2.48 -9.76
CA SER A 87 -13.07 -3.65 -10.13
C SER A 87 -11.57 -3.36 -10.06
N VAL A 88 -10.79 -4.20 -9.38
CA VAL A 88 -9.31 -4.11 -9.39
C VAL A 88 -8.76 -4.19 -10.82
N CYS A 89 -9.30 -5.07 -11.66
CA CYS A 89 -8.78 -5.25 -13.01
C CYS A 89 -9.07 -4.05 -13.92
N SER A 90 -10.22 -3.39 -13.77
CA SER A 90 -10.49 -2.13 -14.46
C SER A 90 -9.56 -1.00 -13.97
N MET A 91 -9.28 -0.94 -12.66
CA MET A 91 -8.35 0.05 -12.11
C MET A 91 -6.90 -0.15 -12.58
N LEU A 92 -6.48 -1.40 -12.80
CA LEU A 92 -5.12 -1.74 -13.26
C LEU A 92 -4.85 -1.47 -14.73
N ASN A 93 -5.88 -1.18 -15.55
CA ASN A 93 -5.74 -0.76 -16.95
C ASN A 93 -4.70 -1.58 -17.77
N ASN A 94 -4.85 -2.91 -17.76
CA ASN A 94 -3.94 -3.89 -18.40
C ASN A 94 -2.50 -3.96 -17.87
N SER A 95 -2.27 -3.64 -16.58
CA SER A 95 -0.94 -3.80 -15.94
C SER A 95 -0.37 -5.23 -15.96
N CYS A 96 -1.12 -6.26 -16.36
CA CYS A 96 -0.63 -7.64 -16.47
C CYS A 96 0.15 -7.94 -17.78
N GLY A 97 0.48 -6.90 -18.56
CA GLY A 97 1.15 -7.03 -19.85
C GLY A 97 0.33 -7.82 -20.88
N ASP A 98 1.01 -8.24 -21.94
CA ASP A 98 0.42 -9.09 -23.00
C ASP A 98 0.41 -10.58 -22.62
N HIS A 99 1.12 -10.96 -21.55
CA HIS A 99 1.35 -12.34 -21.12
C HIS A 99 0.67 -12.71 -19.79
N GLY A 100 -0.32 -11.92 -19.38
CA GLY A 100 -1.01 -12.10 -18.11
C GLY A 100 -2.47 -11.68 -18.16
N LYS A 101 -3.33 -12.50 -17.55
CA LYS A 101 -4.73 -12.14 -17.32
C LYS A 101 -4.88 -11.58 -15.91
N CYS A 102 -5.50 -10.40 -15.77
CA CYS A 102 -5.83 -9.90 -14.44
C CYS A 102 -6.87 -10.79 -13.74
N VAL A 103 -6.58 -11.13 -12.47
CA VAL A 103 -7.49 -11.84 -11.56
C VAL A 103 -7.82 -11.02 -10.31
N GLY A 104 -7.06 -9.96 -10.01
CA GLY A 104 -7.40 -8.96 -9.00
C GLY A 104 -7.48 -9.46 -7.56
N LEU A 105 -6.85 -10.60 -7.23
CA LEU A 105 -6.92 -11.23 -5.90
C LEU A 105 -5.87 -10.62 -4.96
N VAL A 106 -5.99 -9.31 -4.71
CA VAL A 106 -5.01 -8.51 -3.94
C VAL A 106 -4.72 -9.10 -2.55
N GLU A 107 -5.76 -9.53 -1.84
CA GLU A 107 -5.64 -10.18 -0.52
C GLU A 107 -4.87 -11.51 -0.52
N GLN A 108 -4.68 -12.12 -1.69
CA GLN A 108 -3.90 -13.36 -1.87
C GLN A 108 -2.54 -13.09 -2.55
N GLY A 109 -2.18 -11.82 -2.78
CA GLY A 109 -0.98 -11.43 -3.52
C GLY A 109 -0.99 -11.78 -5.01
N LYS A 110 -2.08 -12.37 -5.54
CA LYS A 110 -2.19 -12.79 -6.94
C LYS A 110 -2.97 -11.74 -7.73
N LEU A 111 -2.25 -10.81 -8.33
CA LEU A 111 -2.85 -9.74 -9.15
C LEU A 111 -3.18 -10.22 -10.57
N CYS A 112 -2.22 -10.93 -11.17
CA CYS A 112 -2.27 -11.47 -12.52
C CYS A 112 -2.07 -13.00 -12.50
N GLU A 113 -2.56 -13.65 -13.54
CA GLU A 113 -2.34 -15.06 -13.87
C GLU A 113 -1.55 -15.12 -15.17
N CYS A 114 -0.29 -15.56 -15.08
CA CYS A 114 0.66 -15.48 -16.18
C CYS A 114 0.59 -16.70 -17.10
N GLU A 115 0.88 -16.47 -18.39
CA GLU A 115 1.07 -17.53 -19.37
C GLU A 115 2.28 -18.41 -19.04
N GLN A 116 2.31 -19.62 -19.60
CA GLN A 116 3.46 -20.51 -19.43
C GLN A 116 4.73 -19.85 -19.99
N GLY A 117 5.77 -19.79 -19.15
CA GLY A 117 7.00 -19.08 -19.50
C GLY A 117 7.07 -17.64 -18.97
N TRP A 118 6.02 -17.12 -18.34
CA TRP A 118 6.03 -15.77 -17.75
C TRP A 118 5.85 -15.78 -16.22
N SER A 119 6.38 -14.77 -15.53
CA SER A 119 6.26 -14.59 -14.09
C SER A 119 6.33 -13.11 -13.68
N GLY A 120 6.39 -12.84 -12.38
CA GLY A 120 6.21 -11.50 -11.80
C GLY A 120 4.74 -11.21 -11.50
N ILE A 121 4.50 -10.20 -10.64
CA ILE A 121 3.14 -9.78 -10.26
C ILE A 121 2.35 -9.21 -11.44
N PHE A 122 3.05 -8.73 -12.47
CA PHE A 122 2.52 -8.14 -13.69
C PHE A 122 2.75 -9.01 -14.93
N CYS A 123 3.23 -10.25 -14.77
CA CYS A 123 3.56 -11.14 -15.89
C CYS A 123 4.54 -10.52 -16.90
N ASP A 124 5.43 -9.68 -16.39
CA ASP A 124 6.41 -8.85 -17.11
C ASP A 124 7.81 -9.49 -17.18
N VAL A 125 7.99 -10.67 -16.56
CA VAL A 125 9.26 -11.40 -16.50
C VAL A 125 9.18 -12.65 -17.36
N ASN A 126 10.05 -12.77 -18.36
CA ASN A 126 10.18 -13.99 -19.17
C ASN A 126 11.09 -14.99 -18.44
N ASN A 127 10.64 -16.23 -18.28
CA ASN A 127 11.34 -17.31 -17.61
C ASN A 127 12.25 -18.14 -18.55
N SER A 128 12.40 -17.74 -19.82
CA SER A 128 13.29 -18.42 -20.78
C SER A 128 14.77 -18.06 -20.56
N ASP A 129 15.30 -18.57 -19.44
CA ASP A 129 16.71 -18.62 -19.02
C ASP A 129 17.46 -17.27 -18.79
N ASP A 130 18.34 -17.30 -17.78
CA ASP A 130 19.28 -16.25 -17.30
C ASP A 130 18.75 -15.01 -16.53
N GLU A 131 17.45 -14.66 -16.57
CA GLU A 131 16.89 -13.49 -15.84
C GLU A 131 15.92 -13.82 -14.69
N ARG A 132 16.23 -14.82 -13.85
CA ARG A 132 15.41 -15.10 -12.64
C ARG A 132 15.62 -14.05 -11.56
N MET A 133 14.69 -13.11 -11.46
CA MET A 133 14.60 -12.15 -10.34
C MET A 133 14.74 -12.81 -8.96
N SER A 134 15.41 -12.11 -8.05
CA SER A 134 15.55 -12.54 -6.66
C SER A 134 14.23 -12.40 -5.88
N THR A 135 14.12 -13.12 -4.75
CA THR A 135 12.99 -12.96 -3.81
C THR A 135 12.86 -11.51 -3.30
N CYS A 136 13.99 -10.83 -3.05
CA CYS A 136 13.97 -9.41 -2.65
C CYS A 136 13.37 -8.54 -3.76
N GLU A 137 13.74 -8.78 -5.02
CA GLU A 137 13.29 -7.96 -6.15
C GLU A 137 11.79 -8.16 -6.44
N LEU A 138 11.29 -9.39 -6.27
CA LEU A 138 9.86 -9.70 -6.37
C LEU A 138 9.05 -8.98 -5.28
N GLU A 139 9.48 -9.06 -4.02
CA GLU A 139 8.87 -8.33 -2.90
C GLU A 139 8.97 -6.81 -3.09
N ARG A 140 10.11 -6.31 -3.59
CA ARG A 140 10.33 -4.91 -3.93
C ARG A 140 9.34 -4.41 -4.96
N ARG A 141 9.15 -5.10 -6.09
CA ARG A 141 8.20 -4.68 -7.14
C ARG A 141 6.76 -4.65 -6.60
N LEU A 142 6.34 -5.66 -5.83
CA LEU A 142 5.03 -5.68 -5.18
C LEU A 142 4.85 -4.48 -4.23
N MET A 143 5.78 -4.26 -3.31
CA MET A 143 5.64 -3.21 -2.30
C MET A 143 5.85 -1.80 -2.88
N GLN A 144 6.62 -1.66 -3.95
CA GLN A 144 6.69 -0.42 -4.74
C GLN A 144 5.37 -0.10 -5.43
N PHE A 145 4.67 -1.10 -5.99
CA PHE A 145 3.32 -0.89 -6.52
C PHE A 145 2.36 -0.42 -5.41
N VAL A 146 2.33 -1.10 -4.26
CA VAL A 146 1.54 -0.66 -3.09
C VAL A 146 1.88 0.78 -2.71
N HIS A 147 3.18 1.12 -2.65
CA HIS A 147 3.65 2.46 -2.33
C HIS A 147 3.14 3.53 -3.31
N GLN A 148 3.27 3.29 -4.62
CA GLN A 148 2.79 4.22 -5.65
C GLN A 148 1.28 4.47 -5.57
N GLN A 149 0.49 3.44 -5.23
CA GLN A 149 -0.94 3.61 -5.04
C GLN A 149 -1.22 4.46 -3.79
N VAL A 150 -0.65 4.12 -2.63
CA VAL A 150 -0.96 4.79 -1.35
C VAL A 150 -0.39 6.22 -1.28
N HIS A 151 0.73 6.51 -1.94
CA HIS A 151 1.34 7.85 -1.93
C HIS A 151 0.68 8.86 -2.93
N SER A 152 -0.34 8.44 -3.69
CA SER A 152 -1.10 9.32 -4.61
C SER A 152 -0.30 9.94 -5.77
N THR A 153 0.87 9.37 -6.11
CA THR A 153 1.69 9.79 -7.26
C THR A 153 1.46 8.97 -8.54
N GLY A 154 0.62 7.93 -8.48
CA GLY A 154 0.31 7.02 -9.61
C GLY A 154 -0.98 7.32 -10.39
N LEU A 155 -1.12 6.69 -11.56
CA LEU A 155 -2.08 7.02 -12.63
C LEU A 155 -3.60 6.85 -12.31
N ALA A 156 -3.99 6.42 -11.10
CA ALA A 156 -5.38 6.09 -10.79
C ALA A 156 -5.78 6.48 -9.34
N PRO A 157 -6.42 7.65 -9.10
CA PRO A 157 -6.76 8.10 -7.75
C PRO A 157 -7.76 7.20 -7.00
N GLN A 158 -8.51 6.32 -7.70
CA GLN A 158 -9.39 5.33 -7.05
C GLN A 158 -8.62 4.16 -6.44
N LEU A 159 -7.47 3.77 -7.02
CA LEU A 159 -6.59 2.73 -6.47
C LEU A 159 -5.96 3.15 -5.14
N ASN A 160 -5.65 4.44 -4.96
CA ASN A 160 -5.14 4.97 -3.70
C ASN A 160 -6.08 4.70 -2.52
N VAL A 161 -7.34 5.12 -2.67
CA VAL A 161 -8.38 4.98 -1.63
C VAL A 161 -8.63 3.51 -1.34
N PHE A 162 -8.65 2.66 -2.37
CA PHE A 162 -8.75 1.21 -2.20
C PHE A 162 -7.57 0.64 -1.40
N MET A 163 -6.32 0.91 -1.79
CA MET A 163 -5.14 0.30 -1.16
C MET A 163 -4.95 0.76 0.30
N SER A 164 -5.15 2.05 0.59
CA SER A 164 -5.13 2.58 1.96
C SER A 164 -6.25 1.98 2.83
N THR A 165 -7.47 1.86 2.28
CA THR A 165 -8.60 1.21 2.99
C THR A 165 -8.33 -0.28 3.24
N LEU A 166 -7.72 -0.98 2.28
CA LEU A 166 -7.36 -2.39 2.43
C LEU A 166 -6.33 -2.60 3.55
N LEU A 167 -5.25 -1.81 3.55
CA LEU A 167 -4.23 -1.85 4.62
C LEU A 167 -4.84 -1.57 5.99
N ARG A 168 -5.72 -0.56 6.09
CA ARG A 168 -6.48 -0.26 7.32
C ARG A 168 -7.38 -1.42 7.75
N ARG A 169 -8.10 -2.07 6.83
CA ARG A 169 -8.95 -3.25 7.14
C ARG A 169 -8.13 -4.43 7.67
N MET A 170 -6.92 -4.61 7.15
CA MET A 170 -5.94 -5.60 7.63
C MET A 170 -5.20 -5.16 8.92
N ARG A 171 -5.49 -3.97 9.46
CA ARG A 171 -4.82 -3.35 10.63
C ARG A 171 -3.30 -3.18 10.43
N VAL A 172 -2.89 -2.90 9.20
CA VAL A 172 -1.50 -2.61 8.83
C VAL A 172 -1.28 -1.09 8.91
N GLU A 173 -0.67 -0.61 9.99
CA GLU A 173 -0.45 0.84 10.23
C GLU A 173 0.66 1.43 9.34
N ALA A 174 1.67 0.63 9.03
CA ALA A 174 2.74 0.95 8.10
C ALA A 174 3.09 -0.27 7.24
N TYR A 175 3.59 -0.01 6.03
CA TYR A 175 4.07 -1.04 5.10
C TYR A 175 5.50 -0.74 4.65
N SER A 176 6.20 -1.80 4.25
CA SER A 176 7.65 -1.78 4.06
C SER A 176 8.03 -2.08 2.61
N VAL A 177 8.90 -1.26 2.02
CA VAL A 177 9.45 -1.47 0.67
C VAL A 177 10.93 -1.87 0.79
N PRO A 178 11.33 -3.10 0.41
CA PRO A 178 12.72 -3.51 0.44
C PRO A 178 13.52 -2.92 -0.72
N TYR A 179 14.81 -2.71 -0.47
CA TYR A 179 15.85 -2.40 -1.45
C TYR A 179 16.83 -3.56 -1.45
N CYS A 180 17.25 -3.96 -2.64
CA CYS A 180 18.06 -5.14 -2.86
C CYS A 180 19.50 -4.75 -3.19
N TRP A 181 20.43 -5.65 -2.96
CA TRP A 181 21.81 -5.52 -3.40
C TRP A 181 21.91 -5.66 -4.92
N GLU A 182 22.70 -4.78 -5.53
CA GLU A 182 22.94 -4.75 -6.99
C GLU A 182 23.54 -6.07 -7.50
N ALA A 183 23.24 -6.39 -8.77
CA ALA A 183 23.57 -7.68 -9.39
C ALA A 183 25.08 -7.94 -9.54
N ASP A 184 25.91 -6.91 -9.50
CA ASP A 184 27.38 -6.98 -9.56
C ASP A 184 28.05 -7.17 -8.18
N SER A 185 27.28 -7.12 -7.10
CA SER A 185 27.80 -7.27 -5.74
C SER A 185 27.93 -8.74 -5.30
N GLN A 186 28.80 -9.01 -4.33
CA GLN A 186 28.95 -10.34 -3.71
C GLN A 186 27.68 -10.84 -2.98
N ARG A 187 26.68 -9.95 -2.79
CA ARG A 187 25.40 -10.22 -2.13
C ARG A 187 24.22 -10.01 -3.08
N ALA A 188 24.46 -10.08 -4.39
CA ALA A 188 23.47 -9.82 -5.44
C ALA A 188 22.10 -10.45 -5.15
N GLY A 189 21.04 -9.63 -5.20
CA GLY A 189 19.68 -10.06 -4.94
C GLY A 189 19.32 -10.32 -3.46
N GLU A 190 20.25 -10.22 -2.51
CA GLU A 190 19.92 -10.15 -1.09
C GLU A 190 19.26 -8.81 -0.72
N TYR A 191 18.70 -8.76 0.50
CA TYR A 191 18.12 -7.54 1.06
C TYR A 191 19.24 -6.62 1.56
N HIS A 192 19.18 -5.35 1.14
CA HIS A 192 20.14 -4.30 1.49
C HIS A 192 19.54 -3.36 2.55
N SER A 193 18.31 -2.89 2.31
CA SER A 193 17.60 -2.00 3.23
C SER A 193 16.09 -2.17 3.13
N VAL A 194 15.37 -1.55 4.05
CA VAL A 194 13.90 -1.49 4.04
C VAL A 194 13.44 -0.09 4.40
N CYS A 195 12.45 0.42 3.67
CA CYS A 195 11.83 1.72 3.93
C CYS A 195 10.38 1.54 4.33
N HIS A 196 10.00 2.13 5.46
CA HIS A 196 8.66 2.04 6.03
C HIS A 196 7.86 3.30 5.71
N TYR A 197 6.59 3.11 5.35
CA TYR A 197 5.67 4.17 4.91
C TYR A 197 4.33 4.04 5.62
N SER A 198 3.70 5.18 5.91
CA SER A 198 2.37 5.25 6.51
C SER A 198 1.31 4.66 5.56
N SER A 199 0.51 3.70 6.03
CA SER A 199 -0.58 3.11 5.23
C SER A 199 -1.70 4.08 4.86
N ASP A 200 -1.86 5.18 5.61
CA ASP A 200 -2.89 6.19 5.37
C ASP A 200 -2.47 7.25 4.33
N SER A 201 -1.17 7.47 4.11
CA SER A 201 -0.67 8.63 3.35
C SER A 201 0.49 8.33 2.38
N GLY A 202 1.10 7.15 2.51
CA GLY A 202 2.32 6.77 1.79
C GLY A 202 3.53 7.62 2.14
N LEU A 203 3.42 8.52 3.13
CA LEU A 203 4.54 9.33 3.60
C LEU A 203 5.59 8.44 4.26
N TRP A 204 6.84 8.78 3.99
CA TRP A 204 8.01 8.12 4.57
C TRP A 204 8.01 8.25 6.09
N VAL A 205 8.25 7.12 6.77
CA VAL A 205 8.39 7.06 8.24
C VAL A 205 9.87 6.97 8.60
N MET A 206 10.57 5.94 8.10
CA MET A 206 12.00 5.70 8.31
C MET A 206 12.52 4.67 7.30
N CYS A 207 13.85 4.62 7.08
CA CYS A 207 14.50 3.52 6.35
C CYS A 207 15.63 2.92 7.19
N GLU A 208 15.72 1.60 7.25
CA GLU A 208 16.70 0.84 8.05
C GLU A 208 17.57 -0.05 7.15
N CYS A 209 18.83 -0.28 7.53
CA CYS A 209 19.70 -1.21 6.81
C CYS A 209 19.55 -2.63 7.34
N LEU A 210 19.67 -3.62 6.46
CA LEU A 210 19.45 -5.03 6.77
C LEU A 210 20.75 -5.85 6.70
N ASN A 211 20.96 -6.75 7.67
CA ASN A 211 22.02 -7.76 7.57
C ASN A 211 21.61 -8.95 6.68
N SER A 212 22.53 -9.91 6.53
CA SER A 212 22.29 -11.18 5.80
C SER A 212 21.18 -12.04 6.42
N LEU A 213 20.80 -11.81 7.68
CA LEU A 213 19.67 -12.43 8.37
C LEU A 213 18.37 -11.60 8.28
N ARG A 214 18.36 -10.51 7.49
CA ARG A 214 17.25 -9.55 7.33
C ARG A 214 16.83 -8.83 8.62
N GLN A 215 17.73 -8.72 9.59
CA GLN A 215 17.49 -7.96 10.83
C GLN A 215 17.81 -6.48 10.58
N PRO A 216 16.92 -5.55 10.98
CA PRO A 216 17.18 -4.12 10.88
C PRO A 216 18.22 -3.68 11.90
N ASN A 217 18.91 -2.58 11.57
CA ASN A 217 19.87 -1.95 12.47
C ASN A 217 19.27 -0.88 13.39
N SER A 218 17.94 -0.68 13.37
CA SER A 218 17.19 0.25 14.24
C SER A 218 17.54 1.75 14.09
N TYR A 219 18.27 2.13 13.04
CA TYR A 219 18.63 3.53 12.75
C TYR A 219 18.01 3.99 11.42
N SER A 220 17.46 5.20 11.41
CA SER A 220 16.84 5.78 10.20
C SER A 220 17.86 6.52 9.33
N TYR A 221 17.94 6.15 8.05
CA TYR A 221 18.79 6.82 7.06
C TYR A 221 18.02 7.84 6.23
N PHE A 222 18.71 8.90 5.80
CA PHE A 222 18.13 9.93 4.92
C PHE A 222 18.14 9.46 3.48
N GLY A 223 16.97 9.10 2.95
CA GLY A 223 16.75 8.80 1.53
C GLY A 223 16.32 7.35 1.27
N PRO A 224 15.40 7.13 0.31
CA PRO A 224 14.87 5.80 0.01
C PRO A 224 15.95 4.88 -0.57
N GLY A 225 16.31 3.84 0.18
CA GLY A 225 17.34 2.87 -0.22
C GLY A 225 18.79 3.28 0.04
N ASP A 226 19.02 4.48 0.59
CA ASP A 226 20.37 5.03 0.72
C ASP A 226 21.04 4.58 2.03
N CYS A 227 21.34 3.28 2.12
CA CYS A 227 22.22 2.70 3.14
C CYS A 227 23.69 3.05 2.89
N ARG A 228 23.95 4.33 2.59
CA ARG A 228 25.26 4.96 2.41
C ARG A 228 25.24 6.24 3.25
N VAL A 229 26.15 6.35 4.23
CA VAL A 229 26.14 7.49 5.15
C VAL A 229 26.65 8.77 4.46
N PHE A 230 25.80 9.78 4.37
CA PHE A 230 26.20 11.15 3.97
C PHE A 230 26.74 11.93 5.18
N THR A 231 28.06 11.92 5.36
CA THR A 231 28.77 12.84 6.29
C THR A 231 29.06 14.19 5.63
N SER A 232 28.25 15.21 5.87
CA SER A 232 28.59 16.60 5.50
C SER A 232 29.26 17.32 6.67
N GLY A 233 30.59 17.18 6.79
CA GLY A 233 31.39 17.83 7.85
C GLY A 233 31.12 17.23 9.24
N LEU A 234 31.93 16.31 9.76
CA LEU A 234 33.36 16.09 9.55
C LEU A 234 33.70 14.59 9.47
N PHE A 235 34.70 14.25 8.66
CA PHE A 235 35.35 12.92 8.52
C PHE A 235 34.62 11.82 7.72
N ARG A 236 35.24 11.46 6.57
CA ARG A 236 35.35 10.09 6.03
C ARG A 236 36.72 9.56 6.52
N LYS A 237 37.04 8.27 6.69
CA LYS A 237 36.62 7.04 6.01
C LYS A 237 36.95 5.83 6.94
N TYR A 238 36.13 4.76 6.89
CA TYR A 238 36.51 3.33 6.84
C TYR A 238 37.82 2.91 7.56
N ASP A 239 37.83 2.04 8.56
CA ASP A 239 36.78 1.30 9.26
C ASP A 239 37.22 1.22 10.76
N ASP A 240 36.53 0.63 11.74
CA ASP A 240 35.39 -0.29 11.71
C ASP A 240 34.61 -0.26 13.05
N PHE A 241 33.38 -0.81 13.09
CA PHE A 241 32.52 -0.90 14.30
C PHE A 241 31.41 -1.95 14.05
N TYR A 242 30.80 -2.53 15.10
CA TYR A 242 29.67 -3.47 14.92
C TYR A 242 28.33 -2.88 15.41
N ILE A 243 27.39 -2.34 14.62
CA ILE A 243 27.28 -1.99 13.18
C ILE A 243 27.58 -3.12 12.16
N LEU A 244 26.54 -3.68 11.57
CA LEU A 244 26.57 -5.08 11.10
C LEU A 244 27.68 -5.50 10.10
N ASN A 245 28.66 -6.24 10.66
CA ASN A 245 29.52 -7.27 10.07
C ASN A 245 30.99 -6.95 9.66
N MET A 246 31.75 -6.37 10.59
CA MET A 246 33.24 -6.43 10.65
C MET A 246 33.83 -7.86 10.60
N THR A 247 35.13 -7.98 10.29
CA THR A 247 35.94 -9.20 10.58
C THR A 247 37.14 -8.90 11.50
N TRP A 248 37.20 -9.58 12.65
CA TRP A 248 38.00 -9.23 13.83
C TRP A 248 39.35 -9.96 13.96
N THR A 249 40.29 -9.37 14.73
CA THR A 249 41.50 -10.02 15.28
C THR A 249 41.72 -9.61 16.75
N GLU A 250 42.30 -10.47 17.60
CA GLU A 250 42.35 -10.27 19.07
C GLU A 250 42.98 -8.94 19.52
N ASP A 251 44.00 -8.44 18.81
CA ASP A 251 44.74 -7.23 19.20
C ASP A 251 43.94 -5.91 19.00
N LEU A 252 42.83 -5.94 18.24
CA LEU A 252 42.02 -4.75 17.90
C LEU A 252 40.95 -4.40 18.97
N LEU A 253 40.88 -5.16 20.06
CA LEU A 253 39.79 -5.10 21.05
C LEU A 253 40.22 -4.67 22.46
N LEU A 254 41.50 -4.44 22.70
CA LEU A 254 42.01 -4.10 24.03
C LEU A 254 41.57 -2.69 24.47
N ASP A 255 41.33 -2.52 25.77
CA ASP A 255 40.88 -1.25 26.40
C ASP A 255 41.85 -0.06 26.19
N ASP A 256 43.09 -0.36 25.83
CA ASP A 256 44.17 0.58 25.51
C ASP A 256 44.50 0.63 24.01
N SER A 257 43.75 -0.08 23.16
CA SER A 257 43.83 0.06 21.70
C SER A 257 43.36 1.46 21.26
N ASP A 258 44.04 2.00 20.24
CA ASP A 258 43.71 3.32 19.66
C ASP A 258 42.25 3.39 19.16
N ILE A 259 41.68 2.26 18.75
CA ILE A 259 40.27 2.14 18.35
C ILE A 259 39.36 2.32 19.57
N TYR A 260 39.52 1.54 20.64
CA TYR A 260 38.60 1.56 21.78
C TYR A 260 38.54 2.92 22.48
N MET A 261 39.69 3.57 22.69
CA MET A 261 39.76 4.86 23.38
C MET A 261 39.20 6.02 22.54
N THR A 262 39.25 5.93 21.20
CA THR A 262 38.66 6.94 20.30
C THR A 262 37.12 6.94 20.32
N LEU A 263 36.52 5.82 20.71
CA LEU A 263 35.06 5.61 20.71
C LEU A 263 34.40 5.94 22.06
N LYS A 264 35.21 6.13 23.10
CA LYS A 264 34.82 6.26 24.51
C LYS A 264 34.52 7.71 24.95
N ASP A 265 35.06 8.69 24.23
CA ASP A 265 34.94 10.12 24.51
C ASP A 265 33.92 10.84 23.59
N GLN A 266 32.96 10.10 23.01
CA GLN A 266 31.81 10.63 22.24
C GLN A 266 30.47 10.42 22.97
#